data_AF-A0A6B3HQA9-F1
#
_entry.id   AF-A0A6B3HQA9-F1
#
_cell.length_a   1.000
_cell.length_b   1.000
_cell.length_c   1.000
_cell.angle_alpha   90.00
_cell.angle_beta   90.00
_cell.angle_gamma   90.00
#
_symmetry.space_group_name_H-M   'P 1'
#
loop_
_entity.id
_entity.type
_entity.pdbx_description
1 polymer ?
#
loop_
_entity_poly.entity_id
_entity_poly.type
_entity_poly.pdbx_seq_one_letter_code
_entity_poly.pdbx_strand_id
1 'polypeptide(L)'
;AEPFTALPSHRVLAMLRGEKENVLDLVLEPEEPEAAERPGPSTYENMIARRFEIADRGRPGDKWLADTVRWAWRTRIQVHLGIDLRLRLRTAAEDEAVRVFASNLRDLLLAAPAGTRATLGLDPGFRTGVKVAVVDATGKVVATDVIHPHVPANKWDRALATLAHLAKEHAVDLIAIGNGTASRETDKLAGELIDKHPELKLTKVMVSEAGASVYSASAFASQELPDMDVSLRGAVSIA
;
A
#
# COMPACT_ATOMS: atom_id res chain seq x y z
N ALA A 1 8.50 -6.73 24.26
CA ALA A 1 9.63 -7.18 23.43
C ALA A 1 9.16 -8.39 22.62
N GLU A 2 9.59 -8.53 21.37
CA GLU A 2 9.18 -9.65 20.49
C GLU A 2 10.43 -10.29 19.86
N PRO A 3 10.49 -11.63 19.72
CA PRO A 3 11.63 -12.30 19.13
C PRO A 3 11.85 -11.90 17.67
N PHE A 4 13.09 -11.62 17.28
CA PHE A 4 13.43 -11.22 15.92
C PHE A 4 13.05 -12.26 14.85
N THR A 5 13.07 -13.55 15.21
CA THR A 5 12.73 -14.66 14.31
C THR A 5 11.24 -14.83 14.08
N ALA A 6 10.38 -14.17 14.85
CA ALA A 6 8.93 -14.26 14.76
C ALA A 6 8.28 -12.96 14.25
N LEU A 7 9.06 -11.90 14.04
CA LEU A 7 8.55 -10.61 13.63
C LEU A 7 7.96 -10.66 12.22
N PRO A 8 6.67 -10.30 12.03
CA PRO A 8 6.07 -10.27 10.72
C PRO A 8 6.57 -9.06 9.90
N SER A 9 6.72 -9.23 8.58
CA SER A 9 7.27 -8.22 7.66
C SER A 9 6.59 -6.84 7.82
N HIS A 10 5.26 -6.78 7.84
CA HIS A 10 4.53 -5.51 7.95
C HIS A 10 4.85 -4.74 9.24
N ARG A 11 5.12 -5.45 10.35
CA ARG A 11 5.47 -4.82 11.64
C ARG A 11 6.90 -4.31 11.62
N VAL A 12 7.83 -5.05 11.03
CA VAL A 12 9.22 -4.59 10.82
C VAL A 12 9.22 -3.30 10.01
N LEU A 13 8.53 -3.26 8.87
CA LEU A 13 8.44 -2.06 8.02
C LEU A 13 7.77 -0.89 8.75
N ALA A 14 6.70 -1.14 9.51
CA ALA A 14 6.01 -0.10 10.27
C ALA A 14 6.91 0.49 11.38
N MET A 15 7.63 -0.35 12.13
CA MET A 15 8.56 0.09 13.16
C MET A 15 9.71 0.92 12.56
N LEU A 16 10.36 0.42 11.51
CA LEU A 16 11.44 1.14 10.82
C LEU A 16 10.97 2.47 10.22
N ARG A 17 9.72 2.53 9.74
CA ARG A 17 9.11 3.77 9.30
C ARG A 17 8.90 4.74 10.46
N GLY A 18 8.37 4.27 11.58
CA GLY A 18 8.18 5.09 12.78
C GLY A 18 9.51 5.64 13.31
N GLU A 19 10.58 4.85 13.27
CA GLU A 19 11.94 5.31 13.59
C GLU A 19 12.42 6.38 12.62
N LYS A 20 12.28 6.15 11.31
CA LYS A 20 12.66 7.12 10.26
C LYS A 20 11.90 8.44 10.36
N GLU A 21 10.64 8.39 10.79
CA GLU A 21 9.78 9.57 11.00
C GLU A 21 9.99 10.21 12.39
N ASN A 22 10.95 9.73 13.18
CA ASN A 22 11.26 10.18 14.55
C ASN A 22 10.08 10.08 15.53
N VAL A 23 9.20 9.11 15.31
CA VAL A 23 8.06 8.82 16.18
C VAL A 23 8.37 7.69 17.16
N LEU A 24 9.29 6.79 16.80
CA LEU A 24 9.70 5.64 17.61
C LEU A 24 11.21 5.62 17.80
N ASP A 25 11.66 5.16 18.97
CA ASP A 25 13.04 4.74 19.20
C ASP A 25 13.08 3.22 19.27
N LEU A 26 13.82 2.57 18.36
CA LEU A 26 13.96 1.13 18.36
C LEU A 26 15.29 0.74 18.99
N VAL A 27 15.24 -0.15 19.98
CA VAL A 27 16.43 -0.74 20.60
C VAL A 27 16.43 -2.23 20.32
N LEU A 28 17.57 -2.74 19.84
CA LEU A 28 17.77 -4.17 19.62
C LEU A 28 18.59 -4.72 20.78
N GLU A 29 17.89 -5.37 21.70
CA GLU A 29 18.53 -6.02 22.84
C GLU A 29 18.81 -7.50 22.52
N PRO A 30 20.05 -7.97 22.74
CA PRO A 30 20.44 -9.35 22.44
C PRO A 30 19.99 -10.33 23.54
N GLU A 31 19.70 -9.84 24.73
CA GLU A 31 19.22 -10.63 25.87
C GLU A 31 17.85 -10.12 26.31
N GLU A 32 17.05 -11.00 26.91
CA GLU A 32 15.83 -10.58 27.57
C GLU A 32 16.14 -9.66 28.76
N PRO A 33 15.24 -8.73 29.11
CA PRO A 33 15.48 -7.75 30.19
C PRO A 33 15.94 -8.40 31.50
N GLU A 34 15.33 -9.53 31.87
CA GLU A 34 15.64 -10.28 33.10
C GLU A 34 17.08 -10.85 33.11
N ALA A 35 17.65 -11.15 31.94
CA ALA A 35 19.02 -11.61 31.81
C ALA A 35 20.00 -10.44 31.80
N ALA A 36 19.63 -9.32 31.18
CA ALA A 36 20.43 -8.09 31.14
C ALA A 36 20.62 -7.45 32.52
N GLU A 37 19.68 -7.65 33.46
CA GLU A 37 19.75 -7.15 34.84
C GLU A 37 20.64 -7.99 35.76
N ARG A 38 21.08 -9.18 35.33
CA ARG A 38 21.90 -10.07 36.19
C ARG A 38 23.31 -9.50 36.38
N PRO A 39 23.82 -9.47 37.61
CA PRO A 39 25.20 -9.02 37.86
C PRO A 39 26.19 -10.03 37.27
N GLY A 40 27.08 -9.55 36.42
CA GLY A 40 28.14 -10.37 35.81
C GLY A 40 28.32 -10.11 34.31
N PRO A 41 29.17 -10.89 33.63
CA PRO A 41 29.29 -10.84 32.18
C PRO A 41 28.03 -11.38 31.49
N SER A 42 27.63 -10.75 30.39
CA SER A 42 26.50 -11.24 29.58
C SER A 42 26.79 -12.61 28.96
N THR A 43 25.75 -13.29 28.46
CA THR A 43 25.89 -14.57 27.74
C THR A 43 26.90 -14.43 26.59
N TYR A 44 26.83 -13.31 25.85
CA TYR A 44 27.70 -13.05 24.72
C TYR A 44 29.13 -12.67 25.12
N GLU A 45 29.32 -11.94 26.22
CA GLU A 45 30.65 -11.70 26.80
C GLU A 45 31.31 -13.04 27.18
N ASN A 46 30.55 -13.96 27.80
CA ASN A 46 31.04 -15.31 28.12
C ASN A 46 31.36 -16.14 26.87
N MET A 47 30.56 -16.04 25.80
CA MET A 47 30.84 -16.70 24.53
C MET A 47 32.15 -16.21 23.90
N ILE A 48 32.40 -14.89 23.92
CA ILE A 48 33.65 -14.31 23.42
C ILE A 48 34.83 -14.76 24.28
N ALA A 49 34.72 -14.67 25.61
CA ALA A 49 35.77 -15.11 26.52
C ALA A 49 36.14 -16.59 26.28
N ARG A 50 35.14 -17.47 26.15
CA ARG A 50 35.34 -18.88 25.82
C ARG A 50 36.04 -19.09 24.47
N ARG A 51 35.66 -18.33 23.44
CA ARG A 51 36.24 -18.43 22.09
C ARG A 51 37.74 -18.12 22.06
N PHE A 52 38.19 -17.23 22.94
CA PHE A 52 39.59 -16.80 23.06
C PHE A 52 40.29 -17.37 24.30
N GLU A 53 39.69 -18.36 24.97
CA GLU A 53 40.25 -19.03 26.17
C GLU A 53 40.60 -18.07 27.32
N ILE A 54 39.85 -16.96 27.42
CA ILE A 54 39.96 -15.99 28.49
C ILE A 54 39.15 -16.49 29.68
N ALA A 55 39.81 -16.63 30.83
CA ALA A 55 39.19 -17.03 32.08
C ALA A 55 39.88 -16.30 33.23
N ASP A 56 39.09 -15.89 34.23
CA ASP A 56 39.64 -15.38 35.47
C ASP A 56 40.18 -16.54 36.31
N ARG A 57 41.51 -16.64 36.38
CA ARG A 57 42.25 -17.62 37.17
C ARG A 57 43.10 -16.91 38.24
N GLY A 58 42.84 -15.64 38.51
CA GLY A 58 43.62 -14.83 39.45
C GLY A 58 45.02 -14.45 38.93
N ARG A 59 45.30 -14.56 37.62
CA ARG A 59 46.58 -14.13 37.05
C ARG A 59 46.60 -12.60 36.91
N PRO A 60 47.78 -11.95 36.94
CA PRO A 60 47.87 -10.48 36.87
C PRO A 60 47.16 -9.83 35.67
N GLY A 61 47.09 -10.53 34.53
CA GLY A 61 46.46 -10.02 33.30
C GLY A 61 44.98 -10.35 33.12
N ASP A 62 44.38 -11.20 33.98
CA ASP A 62 43.05 -11.75 33.75
C ASP A 62 41.96 -10.67 33.75
N LYS A 63 42.05 -9.71 34.69
CA LYS A 63 41.12 -8.58 34.74
C LYS A 63 41.15 -7.74 33.47
N TRP A 64 42.34 -7.42 32.97
CA TRP A 64 42.50 -6.63 31.75
C TRP A 64 41.93 -7.36 30.52
N LEU A 65 42.12 -8.68 30.44
CA LEU A 65 41.53 -9.50 29.38
C LEU A 65 39.99 -9.54 29.48
N ALA A 66 39.44 -9.70 30.69
CA ALA A 66 37.99 -9.69 30.91
C ALA A 66 37.36 -8.33 30.56
N ASP A 67 37.99 -7.22 30.96
CA ASP A 67 37.56 -5.87 30.60
C ASP A 67 37.65 -5.63 29.09
N THR A 68 38.66 -6.20 28.42
CA THR A 68 38.80 -6.15 26.96
C THR A 68 37.65 -6.89 26.27
N VAL A 69 37.24 -8.07 26.77
CA VAL A 69 36.09 -8.81 26.24
C VAL A 69 34.80 -7.98 26.38
N ARG A 70 34.56 -7.42 27.57
CA ARG A 70 33.39 -6.56 27.82
C ARG A 70 33.37 -5.37 26.86
N TRP A 71 34.48 -4.68 26.72
CA TRP A 71 34.59 -3.52 25.83
C TRP A 71 34.38 -3.90 24.36
N ALA A 72 34.99 -5.01 23.91
CA ALA A 72 34.82 -5.53 22.56
C ALA A 72 33.36 -5.89 22.26
N TRP A 73 32.68 -6.55 23.20
CA TRP A 73 31.25 -6.86 23.08
C TRP A 73 30.42 -5.59 22.93
N ARG A 74 30.45 -4.70 23.93
CA ARG A 74 29.50 -3.58 24.04
C ARG A 74 29.73 -2.46 23.03
N THR A 75 30.98 -2.23 22.62
CA THR A 75 31.31 -1.07 21.76
C THR A 75 31.55 -1.42 20.30
N ARG A 76 31.84 -2.69 19.99
CA ARG A 76 32.17 -3.13 18.62
C ARG A 76 31.22 -4.22 18.15
N ILE A 77 31.21 -5.38 18.81
CA ILE A 77 30.53 -6.56 18.30
C ILE A 77 29.00 -6.38 18.35
N GLN A 78 28.45 -5.94 19.49
CA GLN A 78 27.00 -5.70 19.63
C GLN A 78 26.51 -4.63 18.65
N VAL A 79 27.25 -3.53 18.50
CA VAL A 79 26.93 -2.46 17.56
C VAL A 79 26.91 -2.98 16.12
N HIS A 80 27.94 -3.75 15.73
CA HIS A 80 28.03 -4.33 14.39
C HIS A 80 26.90 -5.33 14.12
N LEU A 81 26.64 -6.24 15.07
CA LEU A 81 25.53 -7.21 14.97
C LEU A 81 24.17 -6.51 14.92
N GLY A 82 23.98 -5.42 15.68
CA GLY A 82 22.77 -4.62 15.64
C GLY A 82 22.52 -4.02 14.25
N ILE A 83 23.55 -3.48 13.61
CA ILE A 83 23.44 -2.94 12.23
C ILE A 83 23.14 -4.04 11.23
N ASP A 84 23.87 -5.17 11.28
CA ASP A 84 23.67 -6.31 10.37
C ASP A 84 22.27 -6.91 10.54
N LEU A 85 21.82 -7.11 11.78
CA LEU A 85 20.48 -7.63 12.06
C LEU A 85 19.38 -6.69 11.55
N ARG A 86 19.51 -5.36 11.74
CA ARG A 86 18.56 -4.38 11.17
C ARG A 86 18.49 -4.48 9.67
N LEU A 87 19.64 -4.57 9.00
CA LEU A 87 19.69 -4.69 7.55
C LEU A 87 18.98 -5.96 7.09
N ARG A 88 19.28 -7.11 7.72
CA ARG A 88 18.65 -8.40 7.37
C ARG A 88 17.14 -8.40 7.60
N LEU A 89 16.69 -7.88 8.74
CA LEU A 89 15.26 -7.75 9.04
C LEU A 89 14.55 -6.86 8.01
N ARG A 90 15.15 -5.71 7.67
CA ARG A 90 14.61 -4.82 6.64
C ARG A 90 14.55 -5.52 5.28
N THR A 91 15.64 -6.11 4.81
CA THR A 91 15.70 -6.78 3.52
C THR A 91 14.67 -7.91 3.44
N ALA A 92 14.61 -8.78 4.44
CA ALA A 92 13.63 -9.87 4.46
C ALA A 92 12.18 -9.35 4.46
N ALA A 93 11.91 -8.25 5.18
CA ALA A 93 10.59 -7.65 5.21
C ALA A 93 10.21 -6.99 3.87
N GLU A 94 11.15 -6.26 3.25
CA GLU A 94 10.98 -5.65 1.93
C GLU A 94 10.76 -6.70 0.84
N ASP A 95 11.55 -7.78 0.83
CA ASP A 95 11.41 -8.89 -0.12
C ASP A 95 10.00 -9.51 -0.04
N GLU A 96 9.50 -9.74 1.18
CA GLU A 96 8.15 -10.27 1.38
C GLU A 96 7.07 -9.29 0.90
N ALA A 97 7.22 -7.99 1.20
CA ALA A 97 6.28 -6.98 0.74
C ALA A 97 6.26 -6.89 -0.80
N VAL A 98 7.42 -6.93 -1.44
CA VAL A 98 7.56 -6.95 -2.90
C VAL A 98 6.91 -8.19 -3.49
N ARG A 99 7.08 -9.37 -2.89
CA ARG A 99 6.40 -10.60 -3.34
C ARG A 99 4.88 -10.45 -3.33
N VAL A 100 4.32 -9.88 -2.27
CA VAL A 100 2.86 -9.63 -2.17
C VAL A 100 2.42 -8.62 -3.24
N PHE A 101 3.14 -7.51 -3.42
CA PHE A 101 2.82 -6.53 -4.46
C PHE A 101 2.90 -7.12 -5.88
N ALA A 102 3.92 -7.93 -6.16
CA ALA A 102 4.07 -8.60 -7.44
C ALA A 102 2.93 -9.60 -7.70
N SER A 103 2.50 -10.34 -6.68
CA SER A 103 1.33 -11.23 -6.80
C SER A 103 0.06 -10.44 -7.11
N ASN A 104 -0.19 -9.36 -6.36
CA ASN A 104 -1.37 -8.52 -6.58
C ASN A 104 -1.39 -7.89 -7.97
N LEU A 105 -0.23 -7.41 -8.46
CA LEU A 105 -0.11 -6.87 -9.81
C LEU A 105 -0.38 -7.94 -10.87
N ARG A 106 0.16 -9.14 -10.70
CA ARG A 106 -0.10 -10.27 -11.62
C ARG A 106 -1.58 -10.59 -11.67
N ASP A 107 -2.25 -10.67 -10.52
CA ASP A 107 -3.67 -11.00 -10.44
C ASP A 107 -4.54 -9.91 -11.09
N LEU A 108 -4.15 -8.63 -10.99
CA LEU A 108 -4.78 -7.53 -11.73
C LEU A 108 -4.58 -7.62 -13.24
N LEU A 109 -3.36 -7.92 -13.71
CA LEU A 109 -3.05 -8.03 -15.13
C LEU A 109 -3.72 -9.24 -15.81
N LEU A 110 -4.02 -10.29 -15.03
CA LEU A 110 -4.67 -11.50 -15.51
C LEU A 110 -6.17 -11.53 -15.22
N ALA A 111 -6.75 -10.44 -14.70
CA ALA A 111 -8.18 -10.34 -14.52
C ALA A 111 -8.89 -10.50 -15.87
N ALA A 112 -9.99 -11.26 -15.87
CA ALA A 112 -10.73 -11.55 -17.09
C ALA A 112 -11.22 -10.23 -17.73
N PRO A 113 -10.90 -9.97 -19.01
CA PRO A 113 -11.35 -8.75 -19.67
C PRO A 113 -12.86 -8.79 -19.84
N ALA A 114 -13.52 -7.65 -19.59
CA ALA A 114 -14.97 -7.54 -19.72
C ALA A 114 -15.45 -7.60 -21.19
N GLY A 115 -14.52 -7.56 -22.15
CA GLY A 115 -14.78 -7.63 -23.58
C GLY A 115 -15.11 -6.28 -24.21
N THR A 116 -15.50 -6.30 -25.48
CA THR A 116 -15.85 -5.11 -26.28
C THR A 116 -17.28 -4.64 -25.97
N ARG A 117 -17.46 -4.05 -24.79
CA ARG A 117 -18.75 -3.55 -24.31
C ARG A 117 -18.63 -2.07 -23.94
N ALA A 118 -19.64 -1.28 -24.30
CA ALA A 118 -19.65 0.14 -23.95
C ALA A 118 -19.71 0.29 -22.42
N THR A 119 -18.82 1.11 -21.87
CA THR A 119 -18.55 1.15 -20.43
C THR A 119 -18.61 2.58 -19.91
N LEU A 120 -19.33 2.76 -18.80
CA LEU A 120 -19.37 3.99 -18.01
C LEU A 120 -18.38 3.86 -16.85
N GLY A 121 -17.26 4.58 -16.93
CA GLY A 121 -16.27 4.69 -15.87
C GLY A 121 -16.65 5.76 -14.85
N LEU A 122 -16.69 5.38 -13.58
CA LEU A 122 -16.94 6.26 -12.45
C LEU A 122 -15.71 6.28 -11.55
N ASP A 123 -15.05 7.44 -11.48
CA ASP A 123 -13.96 7.73 -10.56
C ASP A 123 -14.51 8.46 -9.32
N PRO A 124 -14.72 7.75 -8.19
CA PRO A 124 -15.45 8.28 -7.04
C PRO A 124 -14.76 9.46 -6.36
N GLY A 125 -15.57 10.36 -5.79
CA GLY A 125 -15.06 11.47 -5.01
C GLY A 125 -16.16 12.23 -4.27
N PHE A 126 -15.81 12.79 -3.11
CA PHE A 126 -16.71 13.64 -2.33
C PHE A 126 -16.70 15.09 -2.86
N ARG A 127 -15.78 15.91 -2.34
CA ARG A 127 -15.71 17.36 -2.60
C ARG A 127 -15.50 17.70 -4.08
N THR A 128 -14.67 16.94 -4.78
CA THR A 128 -14.36 17.15 -6.22
C THR A 128 -15.42 16.54 -7.14
N GLY A 129 -16.43 15.86 -6.59
CA GLY A 129 -17.39 15.09 -7.37
C GLY A 129 -16.85 13.75 -7.85
N VAL A 130 -17.75 12.98 -8.45
CA VAL A 130 -17.46 11.73 -9.17
C VAL A 130 -17.22 12.11 -10.63
N LYS A 131 -16.05 11.73 -11.15
CA LYS A 131 -15.69 11.99 -12.55
C LYS A 131 -16.24 10.83 -13.37
N VAL A 132 -16.85 11.18 -14.50
CA VAL A 132 -17.59 10.26 -15.35
C VAL A 132 -16.93 10.25 -16.72
N ALA A 133 -16.69 9.06 -17.25
CA ALA A 133 -16.28 8.86 -18.64
C ALA A 133 -17.12 7.75 -19.26
N VAL A 134 -17.46 7.88 -20.54
CA VAL A 134 -18.09 6.84 -21.32
C VAL A 134 -17.14 6.46 -22.44
N VAL A 135 -16.81 5.17 -22.52
CA VAL A 135 -16.07 4.57 -23.63
C VAL A 135 -16.99 3.66 -24.43
N ASP A 136 -16.89 3.71 -25.76
CA ASP A 136 -17.60 2.78 -26.62
C ASP A 136 -16.94 1.39 -26.64
N ALA A 137 -17.51 0.44 -27.38
CA ALA A 137 -16.99 -0.92 -27.48
C ALA A 137 -15.55 -1.04 -28.05
N THR A 138 -15.02 0.04 -28.66
CA THR A 138 -13.65 0.11 -29.17
C THR A 138 -12.65 0.70 -28.16
N GLY A 139 -13.16 1.21 -27.02
CA GLY A 139 -12.36 1.94 -26.03
C GLY A 139 -12.25 3.44 -26.32
N LYS A 140 -12.91 3.95 -27.35
CA LYS A 140 -12.90 5.39 -27.66
C LYS A 140 -13.77 6.14 -26.65
N VAL A 141 -13.24 7.23 -26.10
CA VAL A 141 -14.02 8.13 -25.24
C VAL A 141 -15.07 8.86 -26.07
N VAL A 142 -16.34 8.73 -25.70
CA VAL A 142 -17.48 9.35 -26.38
C VAL A 142 -18.17 10.43 -25.54
N ALA A 143 -18.04 10.39 -24.22
CA ALA A 143 -18.53 11.44 -23.33
C ALA A 143 -17.76 11.49 -22.01
N THR A 144 -17.77 12.65 -21.37
CA THR A 144 -17.24 12.86 -20.01
C THR A 144 -18.10 13.86 -19.26
N ASP A 145 -18.21 13.72 -17.94
CA ASP A 145 -18.91 14.68 -17.07
C ASP A 145 -18.32 14.65 -15.65
N VAL A 146 -18.73 15.60 -14.81
CA VAL A 146 -18.47 15.62 -13.37
C VAL A 146 -19.79 15.79 -12.63
N ILE A 147 -20.18 14.76 -11.89
CA ILE A 147 -21.41 14.77 -11.08
C ILE A 147 -21.07 14.93 -9.60
N HIS A 148 -21.98 15.52 -8.83
CA HIS A 148 -21.79 15.75 -7.40
C HIS A 148 -22.89 15.10 -6.55
N PRO A 149 -23.03 13.75 -6.59
CA PRO A 149 -24.08 13.03 -5.86
C PRO A 149 -23.89 13.11 -4.35
N HIS A 150 -22.64 13.17 -3.88
CA HIS A 150 -22.26 13.04 -2.48
C HIS A 150 -22.09 14.38 -1.78
N VAL A 151 -21.74 14.33 -0.49
CA VAL A 151 -21.36 15.52 0.28
C VAL A 151 -20.20 16.26 -0.38
N PRO A 152 -20.20 17.61 -0.38
CA PRO A 152 -21.17 18.50 0.28
C PRO A 152 -22.38 18.88 -0.59
N ALA A 153 -22.39 18.54 -1.89
CA ALA A 153 -23.41 19.02 -2.82
C ALA A 153 -24.73 18.24 -2.73
N ASN A 154 -24.67 16.94 -2.40
CA ASN A 154 -25.82 16.05 -2.22
C ASN A 154 -26.82 16.06 -3.40
N LYS A 155 -26.33 16.16 -4.64
CA LYS A 155 -27.17 16.23 -5.85
C LYS A 155 -27.49 14.83 -6.40
N TRP A 156 -28.04 13.96 -5.56
CA TRP A 156 -28.25 12.54 -5.87
C TRP A 156 -29.15 12.29 -7.09
N ASP A 157 -30.36 12.83 -7.10
CA ASP A 157 -31.32 12.60 -8.20
C ASP A 157 -30.84 13.20 -9.53
N ARG A 158 -30.16 14.35 -9.46
CA ARG A 158 -29.55 14.97 -10.65
C ARG A 158 -28.44 14.08 -11.22
N ALA A 159 -27.60 13.52 -10.36
CA ALA A 159 -26.57 12.58 -10.78
C ALA A 159 -27.17 11.34 -11.44
N LEU A 160 -28.22 10.74 -10.85
CA LEU A 160 -28.93 9.61 -11.46
C LEU A 160 -29.49 9.95 -12.84
N ALA A 161 -30.13 11.11 -13.00
CA ALA A 161 -30.66 11.55 -14.29
C ALA A 161 -29.56 11.72 -15.35
N THR A 162 -28.44 12.33 -14.97
CA THR A 162 -27.27 12.48 -15.85
C THR A 162 -26.72 11.11 -16.26
N LEU A 163 -26.51 10.20 -15.32
CA LEU A 163 -25.97 8.87 -15.60
C LEU A 163 -26.92 8.04 -16.48
N ALA A 164 -28.23 8.10 -16.24
CA ALA A 164 -29.23 7.42 -17.07
C ALA A 164 -29.24 7.97 -18.50
N HIS A 165 -29.10 9.28 -18.68
CA HIS A 165 -29.02 9.91 -19.99
C HIS A 165 -27.79 9.42 -20.77
N LEU A 166 -26.60 9.49 -20.16
CA LEU A 166 -25.35 9.04 -20.77
C LEU A 166 -25.38 7.53 -21.10
N ALA A 167 -25.89 6.72 -20.16
CA ALA A 167 -26.00 5.28 -20.36
C ALA A 167 -26.91 4.92 -21.54
N LYS A 168 -28.04 5.63 -21.68
CA LYS A 168 -28.98 5.43 -22.79
C LYS A 168 -28.44 5.93 -24.12
N GLU A 169 -27.84 7.12 -24.14
CA GLU A 169 -27.32 7.76 -25.37
C GLU A 169 -26.22 6.93 -26.02
N HIS A 170 -25.32 6.36 -25.21
CA HIS A 170 -24.16 5.63 -25.69
C HIS A 170 -24.31 4.11 -25.61
N ALA A 171 -25.53 3.61 -25.36
CA ALA A 171 -25.84 2.18 -25.23
C ALA A 171 -24.86 1.44 -24.30
N VAL A 172 -24.65 2.00 -23.11
CA VAL A 172 -23.75 1.45 -22.10
C VAL A 172 -24.26 0.10 -21.60
N ASP A 173 -23.37 -0.88 -21.52
CA ASP A 173 -23.64 -2.21 -20.97
C ASP A 173 -23.07 -2.35 -19.55
N LEU A 174 -21.93 -1.70 -19.28
CA LEU A 174 -21.14 -1.87 -18.06
C LEU A 174 -20.95 -0.57 -17.30
N ILE A 175 -20.92 -0.65 -15.97
CA ILE A 175 -20.51 0.44 -15.09
C ILE A 175 -19.26 0.00 -14.33
N ALA A 176 -18.12 0.60 -14.63
CA ALA A 176 -16.87 0.38 -13.90
C ALA A 176 -16.72 1.43 -12.80
N ILE A 177 -16.52 0.99 -11.56
CA ILE A 177 -16.48 1.87 -10.38
C ILE A 177 -15.13 1.71 -9.70
N GLY A 178 -14.36 2.80 -9.61
CA GLY A 178 -13.09 2.81 -8.88
C GLY A 178 -13.28 2.46 -7.40
N ASN A 179 -12.33 1.71 -6.82
CA ASN A 179 -12.41 1.23 -5.44
C ASN A 179 -11.81 2.18 -4.38
N GLY A 180 -11.60 3.45 -4.69
CA GLY A 180 -11.07 4.43 -3.74
C GLY A 180 -12.10 5.17 -2.90
N THR A 181 -11.84 6.46 -2.72
CA THR A 181 -12.59 7.32 -1.79
C THR A 181 -14.01 7.56 -2.30
N ALA A 182 -15.03 7.36 -1.45
CA ALA A 182 -16.45 7.45 -1.80
C ALA A 182 -16.95 6.35 -2.75
N SER A 183 -16.18 5.27 -2.92
CA SER A 183 -16.54 4.14 -3.79
C SER A 183 -17.80 3.42 -3.32
N ARG A 184 -17.97 3.20 -2.01
CA ARG A 184 -19.17 2.59 -1.44
C ARG A 184 -20.44 3.40 -1.73
N GLU A 185 -20.38 4.72 -1.58
CA GLU A 185 -21.49 5.62 -1.88
C GLU A 185 -21.79 5.66 -3.39
N THR A 186 -20.77 5.57 -4.23
CA THR A 186 -20.91 5.52 -5.70
C THR A 186 -21.43 4.17 -6.18
N ASP A 187 -21.05 3.07 -5.53
CA ASP A 187 -21.60 1.73 -5.78
C ASP A 187 -23.10 1.67 -5.45
N LYS A 188 -23.52 2.35 -4.38
CA LYS A 188 -24.94 2.54 -4.06
C LYS A 188 -25.67 3.35 -5.13
N LEU A 189 -25.07 4.44 -5.62
CA LEU A 189 -25.63 5.25 -6.71
C LEU A 189 -25.82 4.43 -7.99
N ALA A 190 -24.82 3.64 -8.37
CA ALA A 190 -24.89 2.76 -9.54
C ALA A 190 -25.93 1.64 -9.36
N GLY A 191 -26.08 1.11 -8.14
CA GLY A 191 -27.15 0.14 -7.83
C GLY A 191 -28.54 0.75 -8.01
N GLU A 192 -28.77 1.95 -7.48
CA GLU A 192 -30.06 2.64 -7.63
C GLU A 192 -30.35 3.03 -9.09
N LEU A 193 -29.31 3.36 -9.87
CA LEU A 193 -29.44 3.59 -11.31
C LEU A 193 -29.96 2.33 -12.03
N ILE A 194 -29.38 1.16 -11.73
CA ILE A 194 -29.79 -0.13 -12.29
C ILE A 194 -31.24 -0.44 -11.91
N ASP A 195 -31.61 -0.24 -10.65
CA ASP A 195 -32.96 -0.53 -10.14
C ASP A 195 -34.03 0.38 -10.77
N LYS A 196 -33.71 1.66 -11.00
CA LYS A 196 -34.62 2.64 -11.61
C LYS A 196 -34.75 2.48 -13.13
N HIS A 197 -33.74 1.92 -13.79
CA HIS A 197 -33.66 1.80 -15.25
C HIS A 197 -33.37 0.36 -15.71
N PRO A 198 -34.24 -0.61 -15.38
CA PRO A 198 -34.04 -2.02 -15.74
C PRO A 198 -33.99 -2.24 -17.27
N GLU A 199 -34.58 -1.33 -18.06
CA GLU A 199 -34.55 -1.37 -19.52
C GLU A 199 -33.13 -1.22 -20.11
N LEU A 200 -32.21 -0.59 -19.37
CA LEU A 200 -30.82 -0.38 -19.81
C LEU A 200 -29.94 -1.63 -19.62
N LYS A 201 -30.39 -2.61 -18.82
CA LYS A 201 -29.66 -3.89 -18.57
C LYS A 201 -28.20 -3.71 -18.12
N LEU A 202 -27.94 -2.63 -17.39
CA LEU A 202 -26.62 -2.26 -16.90
C LEU A 202 -26.08 -3.28 -15.90
N THR A 203 -24.79 -3.59 -16.00
CA THR A 203 -24.07 -4.41 -15.02
C THR A 203 -22.96 -3.59 -14.37
N LYS A 204 -23.00 -3.42 -13.05
CA LYS A 204 -21.94 -2.74 -12.30
C LYS A 204 -20.83 -3.69 -11.86
N VAL A 205 -19.59 -3.21 -11.88
CA VAL A 205 -18.39 -3.92 -11.45
C VAL A 205 -17.48 -2.94 -10.71
N MET A 206 -16.97 -3.37 -9.56
CA MET A 206 -15.90 -2.66 -8.86
C MET A 206 -14.55 -2.98 -9.51
N VAL A 207 -13.75 -1.95 -9.77
CA VAL A 207 -12.41 -2.06 -10.36
C VAL A 207 -11.36 -1.38 -9.50
N SER A 208 -10.10 -1.80 -9.64
CA SER A 208 -8.98 -1.16 -8.97
C SER A 208 -8.70 0.19 -9.61
N GLU A 209 -8.69 1.26 -8.83
CA GLU A 209 -8.21 2.58 -9.32
C GLU A 209 -6.69 2.72 -9.23
N ALA A 210 -5.99 1.66 -8.81
CA ALA A 210 -4.54 1.67 -8.67
C ALA A 210 -3.86 2.03 -10.01
N GLY A 211 -3.16 3.16 -10.01
CA GLY A 211 -2.47 3.67 -11.19
C GLY A 211 -3.29 4.63 -12.05
N ALA A 212 -4.62 4.75 -11.87
CA ALA A 212 -5.44 5.69 -12.65
C ALA A 212 -5.02 7.15 -12.46
N SER A 213 -4.68 7.54 -11.23
CA SER A 213 -4.18 8.88 -10.91
C SER A 213 -2.75 9.13 -11.39
N VAL A 214 -1.91 8.09 -11.44
CA VAL A 214 -0.54 8.18 -11.99
C VAL A 214 -0.60 8.31 -13.50
N TYR A 215 -1.45 7.51 -14.15
CA TYR A 215 -1.73 7.59 -15.58
C TYR A 215 -2.25 8.98 -15.94
N SER A 216 -3.27 9.49 -15.24
CA SER A 216 -3.93 10.74 -15.62
C SER A 216 -3.00 11.95 -15.64
N ALA A 217 -2.03 11.98 -14.71
CA ALA A 217 -0.99 13.00 -14.61
C ALA A 217 0.25 12.73 -15.50
N SER A 218 0.29 11.61 -16.23
CA SER A 218 1.44 11.23 -17.04
C SER A 218 1.53 12.03 -18.35
N ALA A 219 2.75 12.12 -18.88
CA ALA A 219 2.99 12.66 -20.22
C ALA A 219 2.28 11.82 -21.30
N PHE A 220 2.17 10.50 -21.09
CA PHE A 220 1.48 9.59 -22.01
C PHE A 220 -0.01 9.90 -22.11
N ALA A 221 -0.73 9.99 -20.98
CA ALA A 221 -2.14 10.36 -20.98
C ALA A 221 -2.39 11.76 -21.56
N SER A 222 -1.43 12.67 -21.40
CA SER A 222 -1.49 14.00 -22.01
C SER A 222 -1.33 13.97 -23.53
N GLN A 223 -0.65 12.97 -24.10
CA GLN A 223 -0.57 12.75 -25.53
C GLN A 223 -1.80 12.01 -26.07
N GLU A 224 -2.33 11.06 -25.30
CA GLU A 224 -3.52 10.29 -25.65
C GLU A 224 -4.81 11.13 -25.61
N LEU A 225 -4.94 12.01 -24.61
CA LEU A 225 -6.13 12.83 -24.34
C LEU A 225 -5.74 14.31 -24.11
N PRO A 226 -5.21 15.01 -25.13
CA PRO A 226 -4.60 16.33 -24.99
C PRO A 226 -5.56 17.41 -24.50
N ASP A 227 -6.81 17.39 -24.98
CA ASP A 227 -7.83 18.40 -24.66
C ASP A 227 -8.66 18.06 -23.41
N MET A 228 -8.31 16.98 -22.71
CA MET A 228 -9.04 16.53 -21.53
C MET A 228 -8.35 16.95 -20.23
N ASP A 229 -9.13 17.43 -19.26
CA ASP A 229 -8.63 17.74 -17.92
C ASP A 229 -8.06 16.50 -17.22
N VAL A 230 -6.99 16.69 -16.44
CA VAL A 230 -6.28 15.63 -15.72
C VAL A 230 -7.24 14.81 -14.83
N SER A 231 -8.23 15.44 -14.20
CA SER A 231 -9.15 14.74 -13.31
C SER A 231 -10.11 13.78 -14.04
N LEU A 232 -10.41 14.05 -15.32
CA LEU A 232 -11.32 13.22 -16.14
C LEU A 232 -10.60 12.02 -16.77
N ARG A 233 -9.30 12.15 -17.06
CA ARG A 233 -8.49 11.04 -17.60
C ARG A 233 -8.44 9.83 -16.66
N GLY A 234 -8.56 10.05 -15.35
CA GLY A 234 -8.67 8.97 -14.37
C GLY A 234 -9.93 8.12 -14.57
N ALA A 235 -11.08 8.76 -14.82
CA ALA A 235 -12.33 8.07 -15.12
C ALA A 235 -12.26 7.30 -16.45
N VAL A 236 -11.53 7.82 -17.44
CA VAL A 236 -11.25 7.09 -18.70
C VAL A 236 -10.43 5.83 -18.43
N SER A 237 -9.42 5.88 -17.56
CA SER A 237 -8.62 4.70 -17.19
C SER A 237 -9.38 3.66 -16.38
N ILE A 238 -10.48 4.06 -15.72
CA ILE A 238 -11.34 3.17 -14.94
C ILE A 238 -12.34 2.45 -15.86
N ALA A 239 -12.78 3.10 -16.93
CA ALA A 239 -13.70 2.56 -17.94
C ALA A 239 -13.02 1.49 -18.81
#